data_AF-A0A1Q9NFY1-F1
#
_entry.id   AF-A0A1Q9NFY1-F1
#
_cell.length_a   1.000
_cell.length_b   1.000
_cell.length_c   1.000
_cell.angle_alpha   90.00
_cell.angle_beta   90.00
_cell.angle_gamma   90.00
#
_symmetry.space_group_name_H-M   'P 1'
#
loop_
_entity.id
_entity.type
_entity.pdbx_description
1 polymer ?
#
loop_
_entity_poly.entity_id
_entity_poly.type
_entity_poly.pdbx_seq_one_letter_code
_entity_poly.pdbx_strand_id
1 'polypeptide(L)'
;MKAFGKEKSLIIRPGAVIGPFDNNNFFTYWVVRIRFGGEVLAPSDGDRPLQFIDTRDLASFTNTLIEQKISSVFIVTGPNEPILF
;
A
#
# COMPACT_ATOMS: atom_id res chain seq x y z
N MET A 1 0.36 -22.07 -4.51
CA MET A 1 -0.04 -22.88 -5.69
C MET A 1 -0.22 -24.37 -5.40
N LYS A 2 0.53 -25.02 -4.49
CA LYS A 2 0.33 -26.46 -4.20
C LYS A 2 -1.09 -26.83 -3.72
N ALA A 3 -1.78 -25.95 -2.97
CA ALA A 3 -3.14 -26.21 -2.48
C ALA A 3 -4.27 -25.85 -3.47
N PHE A 4 -4.15 -24.70 -4.16
CA PHE A 4 -5.24 -24.15 -4.98
C PHE A 4 -4.96 -24.14 -6.50
N GLY A 5 -3.74 -24.44 -6.94
CA GLY A 5 -3.33 -24.38 -8.35
C GLY A 5 -3.01 -22.95 -8.82
N LYS A 6 -2.23 -22.84 -9.91
CA LYS A 6 -1.85 -21.54 -10.50
C LYS A 6 -3.05 -20.79 -11.10
N GLU A 7 -3.86 -21.53 -11.86
CA GLU A 7 -5.01 -21.03 -12.63
C GLU A 7 -6.24 -20.68 -11.77
N LYS A 8 -6.15 -20.80 -10.45
CA LYS A 8 -7.25 -20.50 -9.51
C LYS A 8 -6.77 -19.70 -8.31
N SER A 9 -5.68 -18.95 -8.48
CA SER A 9 -5.06 -18.18 -7.40
C SER A 9 -4.72 -16.79 -7.88
N LEU A 10 -5.28 -15.79 -7.21
CA LEU A 10 -4.85 -14.40 -7.28
C LEU A 10 -3.99 -14.09 -6.05
N ILE A 11 -2.76 -13.63 -6.24
CA ILE A 11 -1.84 -13.29 -5.16
C ILE A 11 -1.54 -11.79 -5.24
N ILE A 12 -2.03 -11.05 -4.25
CA ILE A 12 -1.76 -9.61 -4.11
C ILE A 12 -0.69 -9.41 -3.04
N ARG A 13 0.39 -8.71 -3.40
CA ARG A 13 1.50 -8.33 -2.50
C ARG A 13 1.51 -6.82 -2.35
N PRO A 14 0.73 -6.28 -1.41
CA PRO A 14 0.68 -4.84 -1.23
C PRO A 14 1.97 -4.31 -0.58
N GLY A 15 2.31 -3.07 -0.89
CA GLY A 15 3.21 -2.26 -0.05
C GLY A 15 2.56 -1.92 1.30
N ALA A 16 3.01 -0.84 1.94
CA ALA A 16 2.38 -0.40 3.18
C ALA A 16 0.92 0.02 2.92
N VAL A 17 -0.05 -0.64 3.54
CA VAL A 17 -1.48 -0.32 3.34
C VAL A 17 -1.88 0.76 4.34
N ILE A 18 -2.41 1.87 3.83
CA ILE A 18 -2.84 3.03 4.64
C ILE A 18 -4.29 3.38 4.33
N GLY A 19 -4.98 4.05 5.25
CA GLY A 19 -6.32 4.59 5.00
C GLY A 19 -7.32 4.27 6.12
N PRO A 20 -8.63 4.40 5.85
CA PRO A 20 -9.66 4.12 6.84
C PRO A 20 -9.48 2.74 7.49
N PHE A 21 -9.65 2.70 8.81
CA PHE A 21 -9.49 1.51 9.65
C PHE A 21 -8.05 0.96 9.80
N ASP A 22 -7.02 1.69 9.35
CA ASP A 22 -5.64 1.37 9.71
C ASP A 22 -5.36 1.70 11.18
N ASN A 23 -5.15 0.67 11.99
CA ASN A 23 -4.87 0.78 13.42
C ASN A 23 -3.36 0.83 13.73
N ASN A 24 -2.48 0.69 12.73
CA ASN A 24 -1.04 0.66 12.95
C ASN A 24 -0.45 2.06 13.18
N ASN A 25 -1.16 3.11 12.74
CA ASN A 25 -0.82 4.52 12.96
C ASN A 25 0.57 4.98 12.46
N PHE A 26 1.34 4.12 11.77
CA PHE A 26 2.70 4.47 11.32
C PHE A 26 2.68 5.64 10.33
N PHE A 27 1.72 5.64 9.39
CA PHE A 27 1.58 6.74 8.43
C PHE A 27 0.94 7.98 9.08
N THR A 28 -0.10 7.77 9.89
CA THR A 28 -0.82 8.85 10.59
C THR A 28 0.08 9.61 11.56
N TYR A 29 1.08 8.96 12.17
CA TYR A 29 2.09 9.62 12.98
C TYR A 29 2.74 10.80 12.26
N TRP A 30 3.22 10.59 11.04
CA TRP A 30 3.88 11.64 10.26
C TRP A 30 2.91 12.74 9.85
N VAL A 31 1.72 12.39 9.35
CA VAL A 31 0.69 13.36 8.95
C VAL A 31 0.33 14.28 10.12
N VAL A 32 0.13 13.72 11.32
CA VAL A 32 -0.20 14.49 12.53
C VAL A 32 0.99 15.33 12.98
N ARG A 33 2.21 14.78 13.01
CA ARG A 33 3.41 15.51 13.44
C ARG A 33 3.76 16.66 12.50
N ILE A 34 3.70 16.45 11.19
CA ILE A 34 3.91 17.50 10.18
C ILE A 34 2.89 18.61 10.37
N ARG A 35 1.62 18.29 10.64
CA ARG A 35 0.59 19.29 10.92
C ARG A 35 0.90 20.15 12.15
N PHE A 36 1.51 19.58 13.19
CA PHE A 36 1.95 20.35 14.37
C PHE A 36 3.24 21.15 14.14
N GLY A 37 3.95 20.89 13.04
CA GLY A 37 5.22 21.53 12.72
C GLY A 37 6.38 21.09 13.63
N GLY A 38 7.50 21.81 13.52
CA GLY A 38 8.72 21.50 14.26
C GLY A 38 9.53 20.36 13.65
N GLU A 39 10.47 19.82 14.44
CA GLU A 39 11.31 18.71 14.02
C GLU A 39 10.53 17.38 14.05
N VAL A 40 10.56 16.65 12.94
CA VAL A 40 9.84 15.38 12.75
C VAL A 40 10.84 14.32 12.31
N LEU A 41 10.80 13.16 12.96
CA LEU A 41 11.58 12.01 12.54
C LEU A 41 11.04 11.48 11.21
N ALA A 42 11.80 11.69 10.14
CA ALA A 42 11.53 11.11 8.83
C ALA A 42 12.01 9.64 8.78
N PRO A 43 11.33 8.77 8.03
CA PRO A 43 11.88 7.48 7.67
C PRO A 43 13.03 7.67 6.68
N SER A 44 14.14 6.98 6.93
CA SER A 44 15.33 7.02 6.08
C SER A 44 16.01 8.40 6.01
N ASP A 45 16.91 8.55 5.04
CA ASP A 45 17.68 9.71 4.59
C ASP A 45 16.87 10.76 3.80
N GLY A 46 15.56 10.57 3.61
CA GLY A 46 14.67 11.53 2.94
C GLY A 46 14.71 11.52 1.40
N ASP A 47 15.70 10.86 0.80
CA ASP A 47 15.84 10.71 -0.66
C ASP A 47 15.16 9.43 -1.22
N ARG A 48 14.68 8.55 -0.34
CA ARG A 48 14.00 7.31 -0.73
C ARG A 48 12.50 7.52 -0.89
N PRO A 49 11.93 7.15 -2.06
CA PRO A 49 10.50 7.19 -2.27
C PRO A 49 9.73 6.33 -1.28
N LEU A 50 8.64 6.88 -0.76
CA LEU A 50 7.67 6.15 0.02
C LEU A 50 6.83 5.24 -0.88
N GLN A 51 6.61 4.01 -0.41
CA GLN A 51 5.78 3.02 -1.08
C GLN A 51 4.64 2.61 -0.17
N PHE A 52 3.43 3.06 -0.50
CA PHE A 52 2.21 2.75 0.22
C PHE A 52 1.01 2.71 -0.73
N ILE A 53 -0.07 2.05 -0.35
CA ILE A 53 -1.31 2.00 -1.12
C ILE A 53 -2.50 2.38 -0.23
N ASP A 54 -3.43 3.18 -0.75
CA ASP A 54 -4.70 3.43 -0.06
C ASP A 54 -5.52 2.13 -0.01
N THR A 55 -6.09 1.81 1.15
CA THR A 55 -6.88 0.59 1.37
C THR A 55 -8.06 0.47 0.40
N ARG A 56 -8.66 1.60 -0.01
CA ARG A 56 -9.78 1.64 -0.96
C ARG A 56 -9.33 1.33 -2.38
N ASP A 57 -8.16 1.82 -2.77
CA ASP A 57 -7.57 1.52 -4.08
C ASP A 57 -7.15 0.05 -4.16
N LEU A 58 -6.54 -0.48 -3.10
CA LEU A 58 -6.21 -1.90 -3.00
C LEU A 58 -7.46 -2.78 -3.11
N ALA A 59 -8.54 -2.41 -2.41
CA ALA A 59 -9.81 -3.13 -2.46
C ALA A 59 -10.44 -3.08 -3.86
N SER A 60 -10.48 -1.89 -4.48
CA SER A 60 -11.02 -1.69 -5.82
C SER A 60 -10.23 -2.52 -6.85
N PHE A 61 -8.91 -2.44 -6.85
CA PHE A 61 -8.04 -3.21 -7.74
C PHE A 61 -8.25 -4.72 -7.57
N THR A 62 -8.29 -5.20 -6.33
CA THR A 62 -8.49 -6.62 -6.03
C THR A 62 -9.84 -7.12 -6.54
N ASN A 63 -10.92 -6.35 -6.32
CA ASN A 63 -12.25 -6.70 -6.81
C ASN A 63 -12.29 -6.79 -8.33
N THR A 64 -11.70 -5.81 -9.04
CA THR A 64 -11.64 -5.83 -10.51
C THR A 64 -10.96 -7.10 -11.03
N LEU A 65 -9.83 -7.51 -10.44
CA LEU A 65 -9.13 -8.73 -10.85
C LEU A 65 -9.94 -10.01 -10.59
N ILE A 66 -10.68 -10.05 -9.48
CA ILE A 66 -11.57 -11.16 -9.15
C ILE A 66 -12.71 -11.25 -10.17
N GLU A 67 -13.36 -10.13 -10.48
CA GLU A 67 -14.45 -10.06 -11.46
C GLU A 67 -14.00 -10.51 -12.86
N GLN A 68 -12.78 -10.14 -13.23
CA GLN A 68 -12.14 -10.54 -14.49
C GLN A 68 -11.58 -11.98 -14.46
N LYS A 69 -11.71 -12.68 -13.32
CA LYS A 69 -11.21 -14.06 -13.11
C LYS A 69 -9.71 -14.20 -13.39
N ILE A 70 -8.92 -13.16 -13.07
CA ILE A 70 -7.48 -13.17 -13.26
C ILE A 70 -6.81 -14.06 -12.22
N SER A 71 -5.91 -14.92 -12.67
CA SER A 71 -5.02 -15.73 -11.81
C SER A 71 -3.57 -15.36 -12.06
N SER A 72 -3.03 -14.48 -11.22
CA SER A 72 -1.65 -14.01 -11.33
C SER A 72 -1.12 -13.48 -9.99
N VAL A 73 0.12 -13.02 -10.00
CA VAL A 73 0.80 -12.40 -8.87
C VAL A 73 1.04 -10.93 -9.18
N PHE A 74 0.55 -10.05 -8.33
CA PHE A 74 0.73 -8.60 -8.47
C PHE A 74 1.44 -8.03 -7.24
N ILE A 75 2.43 -7.18 -7.48
CA ILE A 75 2.90 -6.21 -6.49
C ILE A 75 2.00 -4.99 -6.65
N VAL A 76 1.39 -4.54 -5.55
CA VAL A 76 0.43 -3.42 -5.59
C VAL A 76 0.94 -2.34 -4.65
N THR A 77 1.34 -1.22 -5.23
CA THR A 77 1.86 -0.09 -4.48
C THR A 77 1.44 1.19 -5.16
N GLY A 78 1.55 2.28 -4.44
CA GLY A 78 1.51 3.62 -4.98
C GLY A 78 2.40 4.53 -4.15
N PRO A 79 2.22 5.85 -4.32
CA PRO A 79 1.55 6.48 -5.46
C PRO A 79 2.32 6.28 -6.78
N ASN A 80 1.69 6.59 -7.92
CA ASN A 80 2.33 6.46 -9.24
C ASN A 80 3.55 7.39 -9.41
N GLU A 81 3.52 8.54 -8.75
CA GLU A 81 4.63 9.47 -8.69
C GLU A 81 5.38 9.30 -7.37
N PRO A 82 6.72 9.39 -7.36
CA PRO A 82 7.49 9.32 -6.12
C PRO A 82 7.07 10.42 -5.13
N ILE A 83 6.77 10.01 -3.90
CA ILE A 83 6.66 10.93 -2.77
C ILE A 83 7.87 10.74 -1.87
N LEU A 84 8.54 11.85 -1.59
CA LEU A 84 9.65 11.95 -0.64
C LEU A 84 9.16 12.60 0.66
N PHE A 85 9.94 12.44 1.73
CA PHE A 85 9.72 13.15 2.99
C PHE A 85 10.22 14.60 2.94
#